data_AF-A0A4P7B8I3-F1
#
_entry.id   AF-A0A4P7B8I3-F1
#
_cell.length_a   1.000
_cell.length_b   1.000
_cell.length_c   1.000
_cell.angle_alpha   90.00
_cell.angle_beta   90.00
_cell.angle_gamma   90.00
#
_symmetry.space_group_name_H-M   'P 1'
#
loop_
_entity.id
_entity.type
_entity.pdbx_description
1 polymer ?
#
loop_
_entity_poly.entity_id
_entity_poly.type
_entity_poly.pdbx_seq_one_letter_code
_entity_poly.pdbx_strand_id
1 'polypeptide(L)'
;MLLIDSDVYRVSTDIELNKTSRTLLRTTLTKLDVIRQLEQEIGGDYRIEESLIPAKINQLCLINNFTLAHRKELPPNIDFSDTYNWINDKQLVYKKTLNDYLGDKKLTNDCRS
;
A
#
# COMPACT_ATOMS: atom_id res chain seq x y z
N MET A 1 -0.31 -8.40 9.98
CA MET A 1 -1.75 -8.31 9.64
C MET A 1 -2.00 -7.69 8.27
N LEU A 2 -1.40 -6.53 7.92
CA LEU A 2 -1.55 -5.88 6.58
C LEU A 2 -1.44 -6.84 5.39
N LEU A 3 -0.43 -7.71 5.40
CA LEU A 3 -0.15 -8.65 4.32
C LEU A 3 -1.15 -9.83 4.22
N ILE A 4 -2.03 -10.01 5.20
CA ILE A 4 -3.01 -11.11 5.22
C ILE A 4 -4.34 -10.66 4.59
N ASP A 5 -4.61 -9.35 4.58
CA ASP A 5 -5.88 -8.78 4.13
C ASP A 5 -5.87 -8.39 2.62
N SER A 6 -4.94 -8.92 1.82
CA SER A 6 -4.74 -8.47 0.43
C SER A 6 -5.99 -8.58 -0.46
N ASP A 7 -6.81 -9.61 -0.26
CA ASP A 7 -8.08 -9.75 -0.97
C ASP A 7 -9.10 -8.68 -0.58
N VAL A 8 -9.12 -8.29 0.70
CA VAL A 8 -10.01 -7.23 1.18
C VAL A 8 -9.66 -5.91 0.51
N TYR A 9 -8.36 -5.56 0.45
CA TYR A 9 -7.91 -4.36 -0.24
C TYR A 9 -8.24 -4.37 -1.72
N ARG A 10 -8.00 -5.49 -2.41
CA ARG A 10 -8.31 -5.63 -3.83
C ARG A 10 -9.81 -5.39 -4.10
N VAL A 11 -10.68 -6.14 -3.42
CA VAL A 11 -12.13 -6.02 -3.62
C VAL A 11 -12.65 -4.64 -3.22
N SER A 12 -12.03 -4.01 -2.22
CA SER A 12 -12.45 -2.69 -1.73
C SER A 12 -11.92 -1.52 -2.57
N THR A 13 -10.98 -1.75 -3.50
CA THR A 13 -10.35 -0.66 -4.27
C THR A 13 -11.35 0.01 -5.22
N ASP A 14 -12.21 -0.77 -5.87
CA ASP A 14 -13.10 -0.30 -6.94
C ASP A 14 -14.55 -0.04 -6.49
N ILE A 15 -14.81 -0.03 -5.17
CA ILE A 15 -16.16 0.15 -4.62
C ILE A 15 -16.21 1.35 -3.67
N GLU A 16 -17.40 1.93 -3.51
CA GLU A 16 -17.64 3.00 -2.55
C GLU A 16 -17.47 2.51 -1.09
N LEU A 17 -16.86 3.35 -0.24
CA LEU A 17 -16.55 2.97 1.13
C LEU A 17 -17.74 3.14 2.09
N ASN A 18 -18.21 2.02 2.63
CA ASN A 18 -19.07 1.98 3.82
C ASN A 18 -18.27 2.27 5.12
N LYS A 19 -18.98 2.39 6.26
CA LYS A 19 -18.37 2.69 7.58
C LYS A 19 -17.21 1.75 7.96
N THR A 20 -17.35 0.45 7.70
CA THR A 20 -16.31 -0.55 8.00
C THR A 20 -15.07 -0.32 7.14
N SER A 21 -15.26 -0.15 5.83
CA SER A 21 -14.16 0.06 4.88
C SER A 21 -13.47 1.43 5.03
N ARG A 22 -14.18 2.49 5.47
CA ARG A 22 -13.57 3.75 5.91
C ARG A 22 -12.69 3.56 7.15
N THR A 23 -13.14 2.73 8.09
CA THR A 23 -12.33 2.35 9.27
C THR A 23 -11.10 1.56 8.84
N LEU A 24 -11.24 0.64 7.87
CA LEU A 24 -10.13 -0.07 7.27
C LEU A 24 -9.11 0.91 6.69
N LEU A 25 -9.52 1.82 5.80
CA LEU A 25 -8.68 2.88 5.21
C LEU A 25 -7.88 3.62 6.29
N ARG A 26 -8.55 4.16 7.31
CA ARG A 26 -7.90 4.91 8.38
C ARG A 26 -6.85 4.07 9.11
N THR A 27 -7.21 2.85 9.53
CA THR A 27 -6.28 1.98 10.27
C THR A 27 -5.11 1.49 9.40
N THR A 28 -5.34 1.32 8.09
CA THR A 28 -4.30 0.97 7.13
C THR A 28 -3.31 2.11 6.97
N LEU A 29 -3.78 3.36 6.84
CA LEU A 29 -2.92 4.54 6.79
C LEU A 29 -2.08 4.69 8.05
N THR A 30 -2.66 4.53 9.24
CA THR A 30 -1.88 4.54 10.49
C THR A 30 -0.77 3.48 10.51
N LYS A 31 -1.05 2.27 10.02
CA LYS A 31 -0.03 1.21 9.96
C LYS A 31 1.06 1.52 8.93
N LEU A 32 0.71 2.08 7.78
CA LEU A 32 1.68 2.51 6.76
C LEU A 32 2.54 3.67 7.28
N ASP A 33 1.94 4.59 8.05
CA ASP A 33 2.69 5.68 8.67
C ASP A 33 3.70 5.17 9.70
N VAL A 34 3.35 4.16 10.51
CA VAL A 34 4.31 3.49 11.39
C VAL A 34 5.47 2.88 10.58
N ILE A 35 5.19 2.22 9.45
CA ILE A 35 6.25 1.66 8.60
C ILE A 35 7.16 2.77 8.05
N ARG A 36 6.57 3.87 7.55
CA ARG A 36 7.31 5.05 7.09
C ARG A 36 8.22 5.61 8.18
N GLN A 37 7.69 5.78 9.39
CA GLN A 37 8.47 6.30 10.53
C GLN A 37 9.61 5.34 10.90
N LEU A 38 9.36 4.03 10.91
CA LEU A 38 10.42 3.03 11.16
C LEU A 38 11.53 3.08 10.10
N GLU A 39 11.20 3.23 8.82
CA GLU A 39 12.23 3.42 7.78
C GLU A 39 13.07 4.68 8.03
N GLN A 40 12.44 5.78 8.46
CA GLN A 40 13.11 7.04 8.78
C GLN A 40 14.01 6.93 10.03
N GLU A 41 13.51 6.28 11.09
CA GLU A 41 14.22 6.11 12.37
C GLU A 41 15.41 5.17 12.26
N ILE A 42 15.27 4.05 11.53
CA ILE A 42 16.39 3.15 11.24
C ILE A 42 17.44 3.88 10.40
N GLY A 43 17.00 4.72 9.47
CA GLY A 43 17.86 5.58 8.67
C GLY A 43 18.72 4.82 7.65
N GLY A 44 19.63 5.56 7.02
CA GLY A 44 20.46 5.06 5.92
C GLY A 44 19.63 4.62 4.71
N ASP A 45 20.06 3.53 4.08
CA ASP A 45 19.44 2.99 2.86
C ASP A 45 18.39 1.91 3.16
N TYR A 46 18.01 1.67 4.42
CA TYR A 46 17.03 0.64 4.73
C TYR A 46 15.68 0.91 4.06
N ARG A 47 15.20 -0.03 3.26
CA ARG A 47 13.85 -0.02 2.67
C ARG A 47 13.17 -1.35 2.90
N ILE A 48 11.91 -1.34 3.31
CA ILE A 48 11.18 -2.56 3.67
C ILE A 48 11.14 -3.56 2.51
N GLU A 49 10.99 -3.09 1.28
CA GLU A 49 10.88 -3.92 0.07
C GLU A 49 12.13 -4.73 -0.28
N GLU A 50 13.31 -4.31 0.15
CA GLU A 50 14.57 -4.98 -0.22
C GLU A 50 14.69 -6.38 0.38
N SER A 51 13.97 -6.63 1.48
CA SER A 51 13.95 -7.92 2.17
C SER A 51 12.73 -8.80 1.83
N LEU A 52 11.83 -8.32 0.96
CA LEU A 52 10.54 -8.97 0.72
C LEU A 52 10.54 -9.78 -0.57
N ILE A 53 9.90 -10.95 -0.52
CA ILE A 53 9.61 -11.73 -1.73
C ILE A 53 8.55 -11.03 -2.58
N PRO A 54 8.51 -11.25 -3.91
CA PRO A 54 7.57 -10.60 -4.82
C PRO A 54 6.10 -10.73 -4.43
N ALA A 55 5.70 -11.88 -3.87
CA ALA A 55 4.33 -12.07 -3.37
C ALA A 55 3.97 -11.04 -2.27
N LYS A 56 4.90 -10.68 -1.39
CA LYS A 56 4.69 -9.67 -0.34
C LYS A 56 4.71 -8.26 -0.90
N ILE A 57 5.56 -7.99 -1.89
CA ILE A 57 5.57 -6.72 -2.61
C ILE A 57 4.22 -6.48 -3.31
N ASN A 58 3.66 -7.52 -3.95
CA ASN A 58 2.32 -7.45 -4.56
C ASN A 58 1.23 -7.09 -3.54
N GLN A 59 1.31 -7.63 -2.33
CA GLN A 59 0.36 -7.31 -1.26
C GLN A 59 0.47 -5.86 -0.79
N LEU A 60 1.69 -5.33 -0.59
CA LEU A 60 1.90 -3.91 -0.28
C LEU A 60 1.41 -3.00 -1.41
N CYS A 61 1.61 -3.43 -2.66
CA CYS A 61 1.15 -2.70 -3.83
C CYS A 61 -0.40 -2.67 -3.95
N LEU A 62 -1.10 -3.76 -3.60
CA LEU A 62 -2.56 -3.77 -3.50
C LEU A 62 -3.08 -2.85 -2.38
N ILE A 63 -2.41 -2.84 -1.23
CA ILE A 63 -2.72 -1.92 -0.13
C ILE A 63 -2.63 -0.47 -0.60
N ASN A 64 -1.55 -0.13 -1.31
CA ASN A 64 -1.34 1.20 -1.84
C ASN A 64 -2.38 1.59 -2.90
N ASN A 65 -2.78 0.68 -3.80
CA ASN A 65 -3.88 0.95 -4.74
C ASN A 65 -5.16 1.34 -3.99
N PHE A 66 -5.53 0.57 -2.96
CA PHE A 66 -6.70 0.86 -2.13
C PHE A 66 -6.61 2.23 -1.44
N THR A 67 -5.48 2.54 -0.78
CA THR A 67 -5.35 3.81 -0.06
C THR A 67 -5.35 5.02 -0.99
N LEU A 68 -4.76 4.89 -2.18
CA LEU A 68 -4.72 5.94 -3.20
C LEU A 68 -6.08 6.17 -3.85
N ALA A 69 -6.81 5.10 -4.19
CA ALA A 69 -8.15 5.20 -4.77
C ALA A 69 -9.11 5.98 -3.86
N HIS A 70 -8.96 5.79 -2.54
CA HIS A 70 -9.86 6.37 -1.53
C HIS A 70 -9.30 7.58 -0.80
N ARG A 71 -8.27 8.24 -1.33
CA ARG A 71 -7.64 9.41 -0.68
C ARG A 71 -8.63 10.52 -0.33
N LYS A 72 -9.66 10.72 -1.17
CA LYS A 72 -10.68 11.77 -0.99
C LYS A 72 -11.69 11.46 0.13
N GLU A 73 -11.72 10.23 0.64
CA GLU A 73 -12.67 9.78 1.65
C GLU A 73 -12.27 10.15 3.08
N LEU A 74 -11.08 10.73 3.25
CA LEU A 74 -10.60 11.18 4.54
C LEU A 74 -11.15 12.56 4.89
N PRO A 75 -11.61 12.75 6.13
CA PRO A 75 -11.94 14.07 6.65
C PRO A 75 -10.74 15.04 6.52
N PRO A 76 -10.95 16.32 6.17
CA PRO A 76 -9.87 17.29 5.99
C PRO A 76 -9.03 17.57 7.25
N ASN A 77 -9.56 17.23 8.43
CA ASN A 77 -8.90 17.44 9.72
C ASN A 77 -7.91 16.32 10.10
N ILE A 78 -7.72 15.31 9.25
CA ILE A 78 -6.75 14.25 9.45
C ILE A 78 -5.64 14.40 8.42
N ASP A 79 -4.43 14.72 8.87
CA ASP A 79 -3.28 14.88 7.99
C ASP A 79 -2.49 13.57 7.86
N PHE A 80 -2.50 13.02 6.64
CA PHE A 80 -1.67 11.89 6.21
C PHE A 80 -0.84 12.27 4.97
N SER A 81 -0.57 13.56 4.75
CA SER A 81 0.07 14.05 3.52
C SER A 81 1.44 13.41 3.29
N ASP A 82 2.27 13.34 4.33
CA ASP A 82 3.59 12.69 4.27
C ASP A 82 3.48 11.19 4.01
N THR A 83 2.52 10.52 4.66
CA THR A 83 2.24 9.10 4.43
C THR A 83 1.81 8.86 2.99
N TYR A 84 0.97 9.73 2.41
CA TYR A 84 0.52 9.62 1.01
C TYR A 84 1.64 9.87 0.01
N ASN A 85 2.53 10.82 0.29
CA ASN A 85 3.71 11.05 -0.54
C ASN A 85 4.60 9.80 -0.53
N TRP A 86 4.89 9.25 0.65
CA TRP A 86 5.65 8.01 0.79
C TRP A 86 4.95 6.81 0.11
N ILE A 87 3.63 6.67 0.23
CA ILE A 87 2.85 5.64 -0.46
C ILE A 87 3.00 5.74 -1.98
N ASN A 88 2.93 6.96 -2.55
CA ASN A 88 3.09 7.17 -3.99
C ASN A 88 4.49 6.74 -4.46
N ASP A 89 5.53 7.14 -3.76
CA ASP A 89 6.91 6.79 -4.08
C ASP A 89 7.11 5.28 -4.03
N LYS A 90 6.65 4.64 -2.95
CA LYS A 90 6.70 3.19 -2.79
C LYS A 90 5.90 2.45 -3.85
N GLN A 91 4.77 2.98 -4.30
CA GLN A 91 3.97 2.34 -5.34
C GLN A 91 4.70 2.23 -6.68
N LEU A 92 5.48 3.24 -7.04
CA LEU A 92 6.32 3.21 -8.23
C LEU A 92 7.41 2.13 -8.10
N VAL A 93 8.07 2.06 -6.94
CA VAL A 93 9.08 1.03 -6.65
C VAL A 93 8.48 -0.36 -6.71
N TYR A 94 7.35 -0.61 -6.04
CA TYR A 94 6.71 -1.94 -5.99
C TYR A 94 6.28 -2.42 -7.37
N LYS A 95 5.65 -1.55 -8.17
CA LYS A 95 5.25 -1.89 -9.55
C LYS A 95 6.47 -2.20 -10.42
N LYS A 96 7.55 -1.43 -10.29
CA LYS A 96 8.81 -1.69 -10.99
C LYS A 96 9.40 -3.04 -10.59
N THR A 97 9.56 -3.31 -9.31
CA THR A 97 10.12 -4.58 -8.82
C THR A 97 9.29 -5.79 -9.27
N LEU A 98 7.96 -5.67 -9.29
CA LEU A 98 7.09 -6.73 -9.80
C LEU A 98 7.22 -6.92 -11.31
N ASN A 99 7.36 -5.83 -12.08
CA ASN A 99 7.65 -5.90 -13.52
C ASN A 99 9.00 -6.59 -13.79
N ASP A 100 10.04 -6.22 -13.05
CA ASP A 100 11.38 -6.79 -13.22
C ASP A 100 11.40 -8.28 -12.89
N TYR A 101 10.61 -8.73 -11.90
CA TYR A 101 10.55 -10.13 -11.49
C TYR A 101 9.62 -11.00 -12.36
N LEU A 102 8.45 -10.48 -12.74
CA LEU A 102 7.39 -11.26 -13.40
C LEU A 102 7.35 -11.06 -14.92
N GLY A 103 7.88 -9.95 -15.42
CA GLY A 103 7.66 -9.49 -16.78
C GLY A 103 6.17 -9.39 -17.09
N ASP A 104 5.77 -9.97 -18.22
CA ASP A 104 4.37 -10.00 -18.69
C ASP A 104 3.48 -11.00 -17.94
N LYS A 105 4.05 -11.88 -17.10
CA LYS A 105 3.26 -12.85 -16.33
C LYS A 105 2.49 -12.11 -15.23
N LYS A 106 1.24 -12.48 -15.00
CA LYS A 106 0.41 -11.94 -13.91
C LYS A 106 0.32 -12.90 -12.73
N LEU A 107 0.41 -12.37 -11.52
CA LEU A 107 0.03 -13.11 -10.31
C LEU A 107 -1.49 -13.21 -10.19
N THR A 108 -1.98 -14.19 -9.43
CA THR A 108 -3.33 -14.12 -8.89
C THR A 108 -3.43 -12.86 -8.03
N ASN A 109 -4.35 -11.96 -8.36
CA ASN A 109 -4.50 -10.63 -7.74
C ASN A 109 -3.29 -9.70 -7.97
N ASP A 110 -2.80 -9.63 -9.20
CA ASP A 110 -1.70 -8.73 -9.57
C ASP A 110 -2.07 -7.25 -9.42
N CYS A 111 -1.33 -6.53 -8.58
CA CYS A 111 -1.56 -5.13 -8.27
C CYS A 111 -1.24 -4.16 -9.41
N ARG A 112 -0.55 -4.62 -10.46
CA ARG A 112 -0.15 -3.81 -11.61
C ARG A 112 -1.28 -3.61 -12.62
N SER A 113 -2.35 -4.41 -12.49
CA SER A 113 -3.53 -4.43 -13.36
C SER A 113 -4.39 -3.20 -13.19
#